data_AF-A0A1G2C6U4-F1
#
_entry.id   AF-A0A1G2C6U4-F1
#
_cell.length_a   1.000
_cell.length_b   1.000
_cell.length_c   1.000
_cell.angle_alpha   90.00
_cell.angle_beta   90.00
_cell.angle_gamma   90.00
#
_symmetry.space_group_name_H-M   'P 1'
#
loop_
_entity.id
_entity.type
_entity.pdbx_description
1 polymer ?
#
loop_
_entity_poly.entity_id
_entity_poly.type
_entity_poly.pdbx_seq_one_letter_code
_entity_poly.pdbx_strand_id
1 'polypeptide(L)'
;MHTDEPRVLSLKVKGIKEVLAGDIKADAEVEVVNPELALANLTAKNADLEIEITVERGLGYSAVEARAGEKLGVGVIAIDAYFSPVVKANYLVENMRVGDRTDYNKLRLEIETDGTVSPSSALHKSANILKDHFEKAGAVAVQDFEAIEGDSPKKKVKAKK
;
A
#
# COMPACT_ATOMS: atom_id res chain seq x y z
N MET A 1 -9.21 3.26 11.87
CA MET A 1 -10.56 2.90 11.40
C MET A 1 -10.84 1.46 11.75
N HIS A 2 -11.90 1.19 12.51
CA HIS A 2 -12.24 -0.15 13.03
C HIS A 2 -13.37 -0.87 12.26
N THR A 3 -13.92 -0.22 11.24
CA THR A 3 -14.96 -0.77 10.35
C THR A 3 -14.48 -0.85 8.91
N ASP A 4 -15.14 -1.67 8.10
CA ASP A 4 -14.93 -1.77 6.65
C ASP A 4 -15.88 -0.85 5.85
N GLU A 5 -16.88 -0.27 6.49
CA GLU A 5 -17.83 0.63 5.83
C GLU A 5 -17.33 2.09 5.78
N PRO A 6 -17.56 2.84 4.70
CA PRO A 6 -17.21 4.26 4.65
C PRO A 6 -17.84 5.06 5.79
N ARG A 7 -17.06 5.96 6.39
CA ARG A 7 -17.49 6.85 7.47
C ARG A 7 -17.34 8.31 7.05
N VAL A 8 -18.32 9.15 7.41
CA VAL A 8 -18.29 10.58 7.13
C VAL A 8 -17.92 11.32 8.41
N LEU A 9 -16.85 12.11 8.34
CA LEU A 9 -16.39 13.01 9.40
C LEU A 9 -16.83 14.43 9.08
N SER A 10 -16.96 15.27 10.11
CA SER A 10 -17.33 16.67 9.93
C SER A 10 -16.35 17.63 10.59
N LEU A 11 -16.05 18.72 9.91
CA LEU A 11 -15.25 19.82 10.43
C LEU A 11 -16.07 21.10 10.28
N LYS A 12 -16.40 21.75 11.40
CA LYS A 12 -17.17 23.00 11.43
C LYS A 12 -16.45 24.03 12.30
N VAL A 13 -15.94 25.09 11.70
CA VAL A 13 -15.18 26.12 12.39
C VAL A 13 -15.64 27.51 11.96
N LYS A 14 -15.78 28.43 12.92
CA LYS A 14 -16.23 29.80 12.70
C LYS A 14 -15.28 30.82 13.30
N GLY A 15 -15.18 31.97 12.65
CA GLY A 15 -14.37 33.10 13.10
C GLY A 15 -12.87 32.88 12.87
N ILE A 16 -12.07 33.81 13.39
CA ILE A 16 -10.61 33.80 13.21
C ILE A 16 -10.01 32.67 14.06
N LYS A 17 -9.47 31.64 13.40
CA LYS A 17 -8.89 30.47 14.07
C LYS A 17 -7.92 29.73 13.12
N GLU A 18 -6.85 29.20 13.69
CA GLU A 18 -6.04 28.15 13.06
C GLU A 18 -6.77 26.81 13.21
N VAL A 19 -7.09 26.18 12.08
CA VAL A 19 -7.83 24.92 12.02
C VAL A 19 -6.84 23.77 11.98
N LEU A 20 -6.91 22.90 12.99
CA LEU A 20 -6.05 21.72 13.11
C LEU A 20 -6.83 20.43 12.81
N ALA A 21 -6.14 19.34 12.51
CA ALA A 21 -6.75 18.03 12.28
C ALA A 21 -7.51 17.51 13.52
N GLY A 22 -7.08 17.91 14.72
CA GLY A 22 -7.80 17.63 15.97
C GLY A 22 -9.15 18.33 16.10
N ASP A 23 -9.46 19.33 15.26
CA ASP A 23 -10.77 19.96 15.22
C ASP A 23 -11.82 19.12 14.44
N ILE A 24 -11.38 18.06 13.76
CA ILE A 24 -12.27 17.14 13.03
C ILE A 24 -13.09 16.35 14.05
N LYS A 25 -14.42 16.37 13.88
CA LYS A 25 -15.32 15.51 14.64
C LYS A 25 -15.31 14.12 14.01
N ALA A 26 -14.46 13.27 14.56
CA ALA A 26 -14.38 11.86 14.21
C ALA A 26 -15.46 11.03 14.94
N ASP A 27 -15.92 9.97 14.30
CA ASP A 27 -16.76 8.94 14.93
C ASP A 27 -15.89 8.00 15.80
N ALA A 28 -16.48 7.25 16.72
CA ALA A 28 -15.78 6.35 17.64
C ALA A 28 -14.94 5.26 16.92
N GLU A 29 -15.26 4.97 15.66
CA GLU A 29 -14.53 4.01 14.84
C GLU A 29 -13.36 4.60 14.06
N VAL A 30 -13.18 5.93 14.07
CA VAL A 30 -12.15 6.63 13.31
C VAL A 30 -11.28 7.45 14.28
N GLU A 31 -9.97 7.29 14.16
CA GLU A 31 -8.99 7.99 14.98
C GLU A 31 -8.09 8.84 14.07
N VAL A 32 -7.89 10.09 14.46
CA VAL A 32 -6.94 11.00 13.80
C VAL A 32 -5.59 10.85 14.49
N VAL A 33 -4.61 10.30 13.76
CA VAL A 33 -3.30 9.95 14.33
C VAL A 33 -2.41 11.17 14.59
N ASN A 34 -2.61 12.27 13.85
CA ASN A 34 -1.81 13.49 13.87
C ASN A 34 -2.68 14.75 14.13
N PRO A 35 -3.28 14.90 15.33
CA PRO A 35 -4.23 15.98 15.63
C PRO A 35 -3.65 17.40 15.50
N GLU A 36 -2.33 17.55 15.58
CA GLU A 36 -1.61 18.81 15.47
C GLU A 36 -1.43 19.32 14.04
N LEU A 37 -1.79 18.53 13.03
CA LEU A 37 -1.63 18.92 11.62
C LEU A 37 -2.48 20.15 11.30
N ALA A 38 -1.84 21.24 10.86
CA ALA A 38 -2.54 22.43 10.40
C ALA A 38 -3.24 22.18 9.05
N LEU A 39 -4.54 22.46 9.00
CA LEU A 39 -5.37 22.28 7.81
C LEU A 39 -5.65 23.59 7.09
N ALA A 40 -6.00 24.65 7.84
CA ALA A 40 -6.36 25.94 7.27
C ALA A 40 -6.25 27.08 8.30
N ASN A 41 -6.18 28.32 7.81
CA ASN A 41 -6.21 29.52 8.66
C ASN A 41 -7.39 30.42 8.26
N LEU A 42 -8.33 30.61 9.19
CA LEU A 42 -9.46 31.52 9.01
C LEU A 42 -9.04 32.93 9.44
N THR A 43 -9.07 33.87 8.50
CA THR A 43 -8.53 35.24 8.70
C THR A 43 -9.60 36.30 8.97
N ALA A 44 -10.88 36.01 8.72
CA ALA A 44 -11.98 36.95 8.90
C ALA A 44 -12.92 36.56 10.04
N LYS A 45 -13.47 37.57 10.73
CA LYS A 45 -14.40 37.36 11.87
C LYS A 45 -15.71 36.68 11.46
N ASN A 46 -16.13 36.86 10.21
CA ASN A 46 -17.33 36.26 9.61
C ASN A 46 -17.03 35.05 8.73
N ALA A 47 -15.80 34.50 8.79
CA ALA A 47 -15.47 33.29 8.06
C ALA A 47 -16.15 32.07 8.70
N ASP A 48 -16.69 31.19 7.87
CA ASP A 48 -17.32 29.93 8.24
C ASP A 48 -16.76 28.84 7.33
N LEU A 49 -16.24 27.77 7.93
CA LEU A 49 -15.69 26.62 7.22
C LEU A 49 -16.42 25.37 7.67
N GLU A 50 -17.07 24.73 6.70
CA GLU A 50 -17.79 23.47 6.87
C GLU A 50 -17.27 22.48 5.83
N ILE A 51 -16.72 21.36 6.29
CA ILE A 51 -16.19 20.29 5.45
C ILE A 51 -16.76 18.96 5.94
N GLU A 52 -17.24 18.16 5.00
CA GLU A 52 -17.54 16.74 5.20
C GLU A 52 -16.44 15.91 4.53
N ILE A 53 -15.90 14.94 5.27
CA ILE A 53 -14.77 14.11 4.82
C ILE A 53 -15.21 12.66 4.85
N THR A 54 -15.27 12.01 3.70
CA THR A 54 -15.53 10.57 3.62
C THR A 54 -14.21 9.81 3.74
N VAL A 55 -14.13 8.91 4.72
CA VAL A 55 -12.97 8.04 4.97
C VAL A 55 -13.40 6.59 4.78
N GLU A 56 -12.58 5.82 4.07
CA GLU A 56 -12.85 4.41 3.75
C GLU A 56 -11.60 3.55 3.97
N ARG A 57 -11.79 2.23 4.12
CA ARG A 57 -10.69 1.27 4.10
C ARG A 57 -10.39 0.85 2.67
N GLY A 58 -9.12 0.91 2.30
CA GLY A 58 -8.65 0.47 0.99
C GLY A 58 -7.27 -0.16 1.06
N LEU A 59 -6.67 -0.39 -0.11
CA LEU A 59 -5.34 -0.96 -0.26
C LEU A 59 -4.51 -0.10 -1.21
N GLY A 60 -3.25 0.16 -0.82
CA GLY A 60 -2.29 0.86 -1.67
C GLY A 60 -2.66 2.31 -1.94
N TYR A 61 -2.70 2.68 -3.22
CA TYR A 61 -2.98 4.02 -3.70
C TYR A 61 -4.11 3.97 -4.72
N SER A 62 -5.08 4.87 -4.60
CA SER A 62 -6.18 5.01 -5.55
C SER A 62 -6.22 6.44 -6.07
N ALA A 63 -5.89 6.60 -7.34
CA ALA A 63 -5.98 7.89 -8.02
C ALA A 63 -7.45 8.28 -8.26
N VAL A 64 -7.75 9.57 -8.32
CA VAL A 64 -9.10 10.07 -8.66
C VAL A 64 -9.52 9.58 -10.04
N GLU A 65 -8.61 9.54 -11.02
CA GLU A 65 -8.92 9.14 -12.40
C GLU A 65 -9.39 7.69 -12.49
N ALA A 66 -8.88 6.82 -11.61
CA ALA A 66 -9.31 5.43 -11.52
C ALA A 66 -10.75 5.29 -11.01
N ARG A 67 -11.28 6.32 -10.34
CA ARG A 67 -12.62 6.39 -9.72
C ARG A 67 -13.61 7.26 -10.51
N ALA A 68 -13.24 7.73 -11.70
CA ALA A 68 -14.05 8.66 -12.50
C ALA A 68 -15.45 8.13 -12.93
N GLY A 69 -15.74 6.83 -12.75
CA GLY A 69 -17.06 6.24 -12.97
C GLY A 69 -18.02 6.33 -11.78
N GLU A 70 -17.57 6.79 -10.61
CA GLU A 70 -18.40 6.95 -9.42
C GLU A 70 -19.36 8.13 -9.56
N LYS A 71 -20.64 7.91 -9.26
CA LYS A 71 -21.65 8.97 -9.24
C LYS A 71 -21.47 9.80 -7.97
N LEU A 72 -20.58 10.79 -8.04
CA LEU A 72 -20.37 11.76 -6.98
C LEU A 72 -21.54 12.76 -6.94
N GLY A 73 -21.98 13.10 -5.74
CA GLY A 73 -22.98 14.14 -5.53
C GLY A 73 -22.47 15.51 -5.96
N VAL A 74 -23.39 16.43 -6.27
CA VAL A 74 -23.03 17.83 -6.54
C VAL A 74 -22.36 18.43 -5.31
N GLY A 75 -21.19 19.05 -5.51
CA GLY A 75 -20.41 19.67 -4.42
C GLY A 75 -19.34 18.76 -3.79
N VAL A 76 -19.23 17.49 -4.22
CA VAL A 76 -18.16 16.60 -3.77
C VAL A 76 -16.89 16.85 -4.60
N ILE A 77 -15.77 17.05 -3.90
CA ILE A 77 -14.44 17.15 -4.51
C ILE A 77 -13.73 15.83 -4.25
N ALA A 78 -13.47 15.06 -5.32
CA ALA A 78 -12.69 13.84 -5.21
C ALA A 78 -11.20 14.16 -5.04
N ILE A 79 -10.53 13.42 -4.16
CA ILE A 79 -9.10 13.49 -3.92
C ILE A 79 -8.48 12.09 -4.00
N ASP A 80 -7.18 12.04 -4.25
CA ASP A 80 -6.44 10.79 -4.25
C ASP A 80 -6.48 10.15 -2.85
N ALA A 81 -6.60 8.82 -2.81
CA ALA A 81 -6.68 8.08 -1.56
C ALA A 81 -5.39 7.28 -1.36
N TYR A 82 -4.64 7.68 -0.34
CA TYR A 82 -3.46 6.97 0.15
C TYR A 82 -3.88 6.04 1.29
N PHE A 83 -4.04 4.74 0.99
CA PHE A 83 -4.40 3.72 1.99
C PHE A 83 -3.20 3.00 2.58
N SER A 84 -2.04 3.08 1.92
CA SER A 84 -0.81 2.49 2.43
C SER A 84 -0.27 3.29 3.61
N PRO A 85 -0.09 2.68 4.80
CA PRO A 85 0.55 3.36 5.92
C PRO A 85 2.09 3.41 5.77
N VAL A 86 2.64 2.72 4.76
CA VAL A 86 4.07 2.78 4.41
C VAL A 86 4.25 3.90 3.38
N VAL A 87 5.04 4.90 3.76
CA VAL A 87 5.37 6.08 2.95
C VAL A 87 6.58 5.80 2.07
N LYS A 88 7.57 5.09 2.62
CA LYS A 88 8.83 4.79 1.92
C LYS A 88 9.33 3.41 2.29
N ALA A 89 9.80 2.67 1.29
CA ALA A 89 10.50 1.40 1.49
C ALA A 89 11.69 1.33 0.54
N ASN A 90 12.88 1.16 1.11
CA ASN A 90 14.14 1.01 0.40
C ASN A 90 14.83 -0.26 0.85
N TYR A 91 15.68 -0.80 -0.02
CA TYR A 91 16.57 -1.90 0.35
C TYR A 91 17.96 -1.73 -0.26
N LEU A 92 18.96 -2.29 0.42
CA LEU A 92 20.32 -2.38 -0.05
C LEU A 92 20.84 -3.80 0.19
N VAL A 93 21.49 -4.37 -0.81
CA VAL A 93 22.17 -5.66 -0.73
C VAL A 93 23.66 -5.43 -0.76
N GLU A 94 24.35 -5.86 0.30
CA GLU A 94 25.80 -5.73 0.44
C GLU A 94 26.45 -7.12 0.53
N ASN A 95 27.63 -7.29 -0.05
CA ASN A 95 28.40 -8.51 0.15
C ASN A 95 28.85 -8.61 1.62
N MET A 96 28.73 -9.80 2.19
CA MET A 96 29.11 -10.08 3.56
C MET A 96 30.00 -11.31 3.62
N ARG A 97 31.13 -11.17 4.31
CA ARG A 97 31.98 -12.32 4.64
C ARG A 97 31.52 -12.92 5.97
N VAL A 98 31.25 -14.22 5.98
CA VAL A 98 30.89 -14.99 7.18
C VAL A 98 31.93 -16.09 7.34
N GLY A 99 32.87 -15.91 8.26
CA GLY A 99 34.04 -16.79 8.39
C GLY A 99 34.90 -16.76 7.13
N ASP A 100 35.08 -17.93 6.50
CA ASP A 100 35.87 -18.07 5.26
C ASP A 100 35.05 -17.96 3.98
N ARG A 101 33.72 -17.85 4.09
CA ARG A 101 32.81 -17.71 2.96
C ARG A 101 32.51 -16.25 2.66
N THR A 102 32.66 -15.83 1.41
CA THR A 102 32.46 -14.44 0.95
C THR A 102 31.23 -14.26 0.05
N ASP A 103 30.42 -15.31 -0.11
CA ASP A 103 29.25 -15.38 -1.00
C ASP A 103 27.93 -15.08 -0.28
N TYR A 104 27.96 -14.66 0.98
CA TYR A 104 26.76 -14.24 1.71
C TYR A 104 26.37 -12.80 1.33
N ASN A 105 25.06 -12.57 1.30
CA ASN A 105 24.48 -11.25 1.12
C ASN A 105 23.91 -10.74 2.44
N LYS A 106 24.16 -9.46 2.76
CA LYS A 106 23.50 -8.73 3.84
C LYS A 106 22.43 -7.84 3.23
N LEU A 107 21.18 -8.09 3.62
CA LEU A 107 20.05 -7.25 3.25
C LEU A 107 19.83 -6.19 4.34
N ARG A 108 19.79 -4.93 3.93
CA ARG A 108 19.33 -3.81 4.75
C ARG A 108 18.01 -3.30 4.21
N LEU A 109 17.02 -3.16 5.09
CA LEU A 109 15.71 -2.60 4.77
C LEU A 109 15.55 -1.28 5.53
N GLU A 110 15.09 -0.25 4.84
CA GLU A 110 14.71 1.03 5.42
C GLU A 110 13.23 1.25 5.12
N ILE A 111 12.42 1.38 6.16
CA ILE A 111 10.96 1.47 6.08
C ILE A 111 10.51 2.68 6.89
N GLU A 112 9.76 3.56 6.24
CA GLU A 112 9.17 4.75 6.82
C GLU A 112 7.64 4.65 6.76
N THR A 113 6.98 4.93 7.87
CA THR A 113 5.53 4.83 8.03
C THR A 113 4.95 6.16 8.49
N ASP A 114 3.66 6.38 8.20
CA ASP A 114 2.91 7.59 8.56
C ASP A 114 2.55 7.70 10.06
N GLY A 115 2.91 6.69 10.87
CA GLY A 115 2.61 6.62 12.30
C GLY A 115 1.38 5.80 12.66
N THR A 116 0.55 5.41 11.68
CA THR A 116 -0.64 4.58 11.89
C THR A 116 -0.26 3.14 12.29
N VAL A 117 0.90 2.65 11.81
CA VAL A 117 1.50 1.37 12.21
C VAL A 117 2.99 1.52 12.39
N SER A 118 3.61 0.68 13.23
CA SER A 118 5.07 0.67 13.34
C SER A 118 5.73 0.02 12.11
N PRO A 119 6.95 0.44 11.71
CA PRO A 119 7.67 -0.18 10.60
C PRO A 119 7.88 -1.69 10.78
N SER A 120 8.12 -2.14 12.01
CA SER A 120 8.26 -3.56 12.35
C SER A 120 6.94 -4.32 12.14
N SER A 121 5.81 -3.76 12.56
CA SER A 121 4.50 -4.37 12.34
C SER A 121 4.14 -4.41 10.86
N ALA A 122 4.47 -3.36 10.10
CA ALA A 122 4.27 -3.33 8.66
C ALA A 122 5.07 -4.44 7.96
N LEU A 123 6.35 -4.61 8.31
CA LEU A 123 7.22 -5.66 7.79
C LEU A 123 6.72 -7.07 8.18
N HIS A 124 6.28 -7.24 9.43
CA HIS A 124 5.73 -8.52 9.87
C HIS A 124 4.48 -8.91 9.07
N LYS A 125 3.57 -7.95 8.88
CA LYS A 125 2.35 -8.15 8.09
C LYS A 125 2.67 -8.45 6.63
N SER A 126 3.61 -7.74 6.01
CA SER A 126 3.99 -7.99 4.61
C SER A 126 4.65 -9.36 4.42
N ALA A 127 5.51 -9.79 5.35
CA ALA A 127 6.14 -11.10 5.31
C ALA A 127 5.12 -12.24 5.40
N ASN A 128 4.11 -12.12 6.27
CA ASN A 128 3.04 -13.13 6.37
C ASN A 128 2.19 -13.16 5.10
N ILE A 129 1.80 -12.00 4.55
CA ILE A 129 1.07 -11.94 3.27
C ILE A 129 1.87 -12.62 2.15
N LEU A 130 3.18 -12.38 2.07
CA LEU A 130 4.05 -13.00 1.07
C LEU A 130 4.13 -14.52 1.25
N LYS A 131 4.28 -14.99 2.50
CA LYS A 131 4.29 -16.41 2.84
C LYS A 131 3.00 -17.10 2.40
N ASP A 132 1.84 -16.52 2.72
CA ASP A 132 0.52 -17.07 2.33
C ASP A 132 0.38 -17.19 0.81
N HIS A 133 0.95 -16.26 0.03
CA HIS A 133 0.95 -16.35 -1.43
C HIS A 133 1.85 -17.48 -1.94
N PHE A 134 3.04 -17.65 -1.35
CA PHE A 134 3.93 -18.75 -1.71
C PHE A 134 3.34 -20.12 -1.37
N GLU A 135 2.63 -20.25 -0.26
CA GLU A 135 1.92 -21.49 0.09
C GLU A 135 0.88 -21.86 -0.97
N LYS A 136 0.11 -20.88 -1.45
CA LYS A 136 -0.87 -21.09 -2.54
C LYS A 136 -0.18 -21.49 -3.85
N ALA A 137 0.92 -20.85 -4.19
CA ALA A 137 1.68 -21.18 -5.40
C ALA A 137 2.30 -22.58 -5.33
N GLY A 138 2.82 -22.98 -4.16
CA GLY A 138 3.39 -24.31 -3.95
C GLY A 138 2.37 -25.46 -3.98
N ALA A 139 1.09 -25.16 -3.78
CA ALA A 139 0.01 -26.15 -3.86
C ALA A 139 -0.44 -26.46 -5.31
N VAL A 140 0.10 -25.76 -6.32
CA VAL A 140 -0.21 -26.02 -7.73
C VAL A 140 0.38 -27.37 -8.14
N ALA A 141 -0.47 -28.22 -8.74
CA ALA A 141 -0.06 -29.54 -9.20
C ALA A 141 1.05 -29.42 -10.26
N VAL A 142 2.16 -30.09 -10.02
CA VAL A 142 3.25 -30.21 -10.98
C VAL A 142 2.75 -31.09 -12.13
N GLN A 143 2.65 -30.52 -13.32
CA GLN A 143 2.46 -31.30 -14.53
C GLN A 143 3.83 -31.80 -14.98
N ASP A 144 3.99 -33.12 -15.02
CA ASP A 144 5.18 -33.72 -15.61
C ASP A 144 5.18 -33.38 -17.11
N PHE A 145 6.22 -32.66 -17.54
CA PHE A 145 6.47 -32.46 -18.96
C PHE A 145 6.95 -33.78 -19.54
N GLU A 146 6.12 -34.44 -20.34
CA GLU A 146 6.61 -35.51 -21.21
C GLU A 146 7.57 -34.89 -22.22
N ALA A 147 8.84 -35.28 -22.14
CA ALA A 147 9.84 -34.90 -23.12
C ALA A 147 9.35 -35.37 -24.50
N ILE A 148 9.16 -34.43 -25.43
CA ILE A 148 8.92 -34.78 -26.82
C ILE A 148 10.19 -35.51 -27.29
N GLU A 149 10.12 -36.83 -27.45
CA GLU A 149 11.19 -37.61 -28.07
C GLU A 149 11.42 -37.04 -29.47
N GLY A 150 12.50 -36.26 -29.62
CA GLY A 150 12.92 -35.76 -30.91
C GLY A 150 13.24 -36.93 -31.83
N ASP A 151 12.56 -36.98 -32.98
CA ASP A 151 12.93 -37.80 -34.13
C ASP A 151 14.41 -37.54 -34.45
N SER A 152 15.26 -38.46 -34.01
CA SER A 152 16.69 -38.40 -34.27
C SER A 152 16.89 -38.59 -35.77
N PRO A 153 17.54 -37.64 -36.50
CA PRO A 153 17.71 -37.79 -37.93
C PRO A 153 18.56 -39.03 -38.23
N LYS A 154 17.94 -40.06 -38.81
CA LYS A 154 18.61 -41.26 -39.32
C LYS A 154 19.64 -40.84 -40.38
N LYS A 155 20.92 -40.76 -39.99
CA LYS A 155 22.05 -40.74 -40.93
C LYS A 155 22.00 -42.02 -41.76
N LYS A 156 21.44 -41.95 -42.97
CA LYS A 156 21.67 -42.95 -44.02
C LYS A 156 23.12 -42.81 -44.49
N VAL A 157 24.02 -43.53 -43.84
CA VAL A 157 25.33 -43.84 -44.42
C VAL A 157 25.07 -44.86 -45.54
N LYS A 158 25.01 -44.39 -46.79
CA LYS A 158 25.19 -45.28 -47.96
C LYS A 158 26.68 -45.34 -48.28
N ALA A 159 27.33 -46.42 -47.86
CA ALA A 159 28.65 -46.79 -48.32
C ALA A 159 28.58 -47.73 -49.53
N LYS A 160 29.37 -47.40 -50.57
CA LYS A 160 29.89 -48.23 -51.69
C LYS A 160 28.84 -48.71 -52.70
N LYS A 161 29.07 -48.59 -54.01
CA LYS A 161 30.21 -49.10 -54.77
C LYS A 161 30.44 -48.32 -56.05
#